data_AF-A0A075H429-F1
#
_entry.id   AF-A0A075H429-F1
#
_cell.length_a   1.000
_cell.length_b   1.000
_cell.length_c   1.000
_cell.angle_alpha   90.00
_cell.angle_beta   90.00
_cell.angle_gamma   90.00
#
_symmetry.space_group_name_H-M   'P 1'
#
loop_
_entity.id
_entity.type
_entity.pdbx_description
1 polymer ?
#
loop_
_entity_poly.entity_id
_entity_poly.type
_entity_poly.pdbx_seq_one_letter_code
_entity_poly.pdbx_strand_id
1 'polypeptide(L)'
;MQTWARFVWSGDSLLPGPIAIDDVKLTRLPLHIEFRRNGKGGLPLDSLRLLIPTWKNVQFDPDGFSHREVMDLLLLGAERACIDVWASDKEIELGHAITEQVMLRERLPEDFNMHYLTDELFPRLQHLRKLGPRSVLIVGRKKGDVGYVHDRIPREILASFDWWLAPDEGNEIPLKNRSALTGWILDGSRMVGGVR
;
A
#
# COMPACT_ATOMS: atom_id res chain seq x y z
N MET A 1 -9.49 13.05 -5.11
CA MET A 1 -8.28 12.21 -5.14
C MET A 1 -7.50 12.47 -3.87
N GLN A 2 -7.09 11.44 -3.17
CA GLN A 2 -6.39 11.55 -1.88
C GLN A 2 -4.87 11.43 -2.06
N THR A 3 -4.10 11.93 -1.09
CA THR A 3 -2.64 11.81 -1.07
C THR A 3 -2.15 11.44 0.32
N TRP A 4 -1.33 10.41 0.41
CA TRP A 4 -0.83 9.82 1.66
C TRP A 4 0.71 9.89 1.70
N ALA A 5 1.25 10.26 2.85
CA ALA A 5 2.69 10.34 3.08
C ALA A 5 3.27 8.94 3.33
N ARG A 6 4.09 8.47 2.40
CA ARG A 6 4.73 7.16 2.38
C ARG A 6 5.98 7.16 3.24
N PHE A 7 6.04 6.23 4.17
CA PHE A 7 7.23 5.93 4.95
C PHE A 7 7.48 4.43 5.06
N VAL A 8 8.72 4.08 5.32
CA VAL A 8 9.17 2.74 5.69
C VAL A 8 9.53 2.75 7.17
N TRP A 9 8.95 1.83 7.92
CA TRP A 9 9.28 1.62 9.33
C TRP A 9 10.71 1.08 9.47
N SER A 10 11.54 1.77 10.27
CA SER A 10 12.93 1.40 10.51
C SER A 10 13.33 1.67 11.96
N GLY A 11 13.11 0.67 12.81
CA GLY A 11 13.36 0.78 14.26
C GLY A 11 12.51 1.89 14.87
N ASP A 12 13.17 2.88 15.47
CA ASP A 12 12.53 4.04 16.09
C ASP A 12 12.36 5.23 15.12
N SER A 13 12.54 4.98 13.81
CA SER A 13 12.45 6.00 12.77
C SER A 13 11.64 5.58 11.56
N LEU A 14 11.21 6.57 10.78
CA LEU A 14 10.51 6.44 9.51
C LEU A 14 11.37 7.01 8.39
N LEU A 15 11.56 6.22 7.34
CA LEU A 15 12.33 6.60 6.14
C LEU A 15 11.38 6.87 4.95
N PRO A 16 11.71 7.78 4.01
CA PRO A 16 12.91 8.62 3.97
C PRO A 16 12.91 9.75 5.04
N GLY A 17 14.11 10.31 5.31
CA GLY A 17 14.29 11.50 6.13
C GLY A 17 14.30 11.26 7.65
N PRO A 18 15.06 10.26 8.16
CA PRO A 18 14.81 9.50 9.40
C PRO A 18 14.01 10.27 10.45
N ILE A 19 12.68 10.22 10.31
CA ILE A 19 11.74 10.95 11.16
C ILE A 19 11.46 10.07 12.37
N ALA A 20 11.55 10.60 13.58
CA ALA A 20 11.17 9.83 14.76
C ALA A 20 9.70 9.36 14.65
N ILE A 21 9.40 8.13 15.05
CA ILE A 21 8.05 7.54 14.94
C ILE A 21 6.98 8.33 15.71
N ASP A 22 7.39 9.13 16.70
CA ASP A 22 6.56 10.00 17.54
C ASP A 22 6.67 11.50 17.15
N ASP A 23 7.30 11.85 16.02
CA ASP A 23 7.41 13.23 15.57
C ASP A 23 6.01 13.84 15.36
N VAL A 24 5.76 14.98 16.00
CA VAL A 24 4.49 15.72 15.94
C VAL A 24 4.06 16.08 14.51
N LYS A 25 4.97 16.13 13.55
CA LYS A 25 4.64 16.37 12.13
C LYS A 25 3.79 15.24 11.55
N LEU A 26 3.92 14.02 12.05
CA LEU A 26 3.18 12.84 11.59
C LEU A 26 1.69 12.91 11.94
N THR A 27 1.29 13.74 12.91
CA THR A 27 -0.11 13.88 13.34
C THR A 27 -0.97 14.71 12.39
N ARG A 28 -0.37 15.33 11.36
CA ARG A 28 -1.04 16.33 10.52
C ARG A 28 -1.55 15.77 9.18
N LEU A 29 -0.94 14.69 8.70
CA LEU A 29 -1.17 14.13 7.38
C LEU A 29 -1.54 12.65 7.46
N PRO A 30 -2.31 12.12 6.50
CA PRO A 30 -2.52 10.69 6.40
C PRO A 30 -1.22 9.96 6.02
N LEU A 31 -0.93 8.84 6.67
CA LEU A 31 0.34 8.12 6.59
C LEU A 31 0.16 6.73 5.97
N HIS A 32 0.99 6.39 4.99
CA HIS A 32 1.18 5.01 4.54
C HIS A 32 2.49 4.48 5.11
N ILE A 33 2.41 3.49 6.00
CA ILE A 33 3.58 2.91 6.65
C ILE A 33 3.84 1.52 6.06
N GLU A 34 4.99 1.36 5.44
CA GLU A 34 5.50 0.08 4.94
C GLU A 34 6.38 -0.58 5.98
N PHE A 35 6.15 -1.87 6.18
CA PHE A 35 7.16 -2.76 6.70
C PHE A 35 7.94 -3.36 5.53
N ARG A 36 9.24 -3.61 5.72
CA ARG A 36 10.10 -4.31 4.74
C ARG A 36 10.79 -5.46 5.46
N ARG A 37 9.99 -6.47 5.78
CA ARG A 37 10.38 -7.61 6.60
C ARG A 37 10.91 -8.77 5.76
N ASN A 38 10.59 -8.81 4.46
CA ASN A 38 10.86 -9.96 3.59
C ASN A 38 10.37 -11.27 4.25
N GLY A 39 9.21 -11.22 4.91
CA GLY A 39 8.61 -12.33 5.64
C GLY A 39 9.28 -12.72 6.97
N LYS A 40 10.19 -11.90 7.53
CA LYS A 40 10.88 -12.19 8.80
C LYS A 40 10.43 -11.28 9.95
N GLY A 41 10.20 -11.87 11.12
CA GLY A 41 9.80 -11.14 12.33
C GLY A 41 8.33 -10.75 12.37
N GLY A 42 7.86 -10.25 13.52
CA GLY A 42 6.48 -9.77 13.72
C GLY A 42 6.36 -8.26 13.55
N LEU A 43 5.11 -7.77 13.55
CA LEU A 43 4.83 -6.35 13.66
C LEU A 43 5.12 -5.87 15.10
N PRO A 44 5.64 -4.64 15.30
CA PRO A 44 5.88 -4.08 16.62
C PRO A 44 4.56 -3.58 17.24
N LEU A 45 3.63 -4.51 17.52
CA LEU A 45 2.25 -4.20 17.92
C LEU A 45 2.17 -3.31 19.17
N ASP A 46 3.10 -3.47 20.12
CA ASP A 46 3.15 -2.63 21.33
C ASP A 46 3.40 -1.15 20.99
N SER A 47 4.38 -0.87 20.12
CA SER A 47 4.66 0.49 19.65
C SER A 47 3.51 1.02 18.80
N LEU A 48 2.97 0.20 17.89
CA LEU A 48 1.87 0.60 17.02
C LEU A 48 0.60 0.95 17.81
N ARG A 49 0.29 0.22 18.87
CA ARG A 49 -0.84 0.51 19.76
C ARG A 49 -0.76 1.90 20.39
N LEU A 50 0.45 2.38 20.67
CA LEU A 50 0.66 3.72 21.25
C LEU A 50 0.61 4.82 20.18
N LEU A 51 1.10 4.52 18.97
CA LEU A 51 1.30 5.53 17.92
C LEU A 51 0.09 5.74 17.03
N ILE A 52 -0.61 4.66 16.63
CA ILE A 52 -1.76 4.75 15.72
C ILE A 52 -2.81 5.78 16.21
N PRO A 53 -3.19 5.83 17.49
CA PRO A 53 -4.16 6.81 17.99
C PRO A 53 -3.69 8.27 17.91
N THR A 54 -2.36 8.50 17.80
CA THR A 54 -1.78 9.85 17.75
C THR A 54 -1.67 10.39 16.33
N TRP A 55 -1.66 9.51 15.34
CA TRP A 55 -1.63 9.90 13.93
C TRP A 55 -3.04 10.24 13.45
N LYS A 56 -3.14 11.11 12.43
CA LYS A 56 -4.43 11.54 11.90
C LYS A 56 -5.21 10.35 11.34
N ASN A 57 -4.63 9.75 10.30
CA ASN A 57 -5.12 8.60 9.55
C ASN A 57 -3.90 7.77 9.18
N VAL A 58 -3.96 6.45 9.31
CA VAL A 58 -2.84 5.58 8.95
C VAL A 58 -3.32 4.33 8.23
N GLN A 59 -2.58 3.97 7.19
CA GLN A 59 -2.74 2.74 6.45
C GLN A 59 -1.40 2.02 6.45
N PHE A 60 -1.44 0.69 6.50
CA PHE A 60 -0.23 -0.12 6.62
C PHE A 60 -0.07 -1.08 5.45
N ASP A 61 1.16 -1.22 4.96
CA ASP A 61 1.60 -2.40 4.23
C ASP A 61 2.46 -3.25 5.18
N PRO A 62 1.91 -4.32 5.78
CA PRO A 62 2.67 -5.18 6.70
C PRO A 62 3.76 -6.00 5.99
N ASP A 63 3.84 -6.00 4.66
CA ASP A 63 4.69 -6.91 3.88
C ASP A 63 4.35 -8.39 4.17
N GLY A 64 3.05 -8.65 4.36
CA GLY A 64 2.51 -9.92 4.82
C GLY A 64 1.49 -10.53 3.88
N PHE A 65 1.35 -11.85 4.00
CA PHE A 65 0.39 -12.68 3.26
C PHE A 65 -0.76 -13.18 4.15
N SER A 66 -0.79 -12.76 5.43
CA SER A 66 -1.74 -13.29 6.41
C SER A 66 -2.83 -12.29 6.78
N HIS A 67 -4.08 -12.75 6.77
CA HIS A 67 -5.21 -11.98 7.27
C HIS A 67 -5.06 -11.60 8.74
N ARG A 68 -4.36 -12.40 9.55
CA ARG A 68 -4.21 -12.12 10.99
C ARG A 68 -3.47 -10.81 11.25
N GLU A 69 -2.36 -10.58 10.54
CA GLU A 69 -1.61 -9.33 10.68
C GLU A 69 -2.42 -8.11 10.21
N VAL A 70 -3.19 -8.29 9.14
CA VAL A 70 -4.13 -7.26 8.65
C VAL A 70 -5.15 -6.93 9.72
N MET A 71 -5.76 -7.96 10.34
CA MET A 71 -6.74 -7.79 11.40
C MET A 71 -6.16 -7.13 12.65
N ASP A 72 -4.96 -7.53 13.07
CA ASP A 72 -4.29 -6.90 14.21
C ASP A 72 -4.12 -5.39 14.00
N LEU A 73 -3.67 -4.98 12.81
CA LEU A 73 -3.50 -3.57 12.47
C LEU A 73 -4.83 -2.80 12.46
N LEU A 74 -5.89 -3.38 11.88
CA LEU A 74 -7.22 -2.76 11.84
C LEU A 74 -7.82 -2.65 13.25
N LEU A 75 -7.66 -3.66 14.11
CA LEU A 75 -8.09 -3.64 15.51
C LEU A 75 -7.35 -2.59 16.34
N LEU A 76 -6.10 -2.29 16.00
CA LEU A 76 -5.33 -1.19 16.60
C LEU A 76 -5.77 0.20 16.11
N GLY A 77 -6.70 0.28 15.15
CA GLY A 77 -7.27 1.53 14.66
C GLY A 77 -6.66 2.03 13.34
N ALA A 78 -5.94 1.18 12.59
CA ALA A 78 -5.56 1.52 11.23
C ALA A 78 -6.81 1.76 10.38
N GLU A 79 -6.78 2.79 9.53
CA GLU A 79 -7.87 3.08 8.61
C GLU A 79 -7.97 1.97 7.55
N ARG A 80 -6.81 1.49 7.08
CA ARG A 80 -6.67 0.43 6.07
C ARG A 80 -5.42 -0.40 6.31
N ALA A 81 -5.44 -1.66 5.87
CA ALA A 81 -4.29 -2.54 5.93
C ALA A 81 -4.18 -3.38 4.66
N CYS A 82 -2.96 -3.55 4.16
CA CYS A 82 -2.71 -4.27 2.92
C CYS A 82 -2.52 -5.76 3.15
N ILE A 83 -3.00 -6.56 2.22
CA ILE A 83 -2.62 -7.96 2.02
C ILE A 83 -2.02 -8.11 0.63
N ASP A 84 -0.96 -8.91 0.50
CA ASP A 84 -0.33 -9.16 -0.80
C ASP A 84 -1.32 -9.81 -1.80
N VAL A 85 -1.32 -9.40 -3.08
CA VAL A 85 -2.23 -9.97 -4.10
C VAL A 85 -1.99 -11.46 -4.33
N TRP A 86 -0.79 -11.94 -4.01
CA TRP A 86 -0.37 -13.33 -4.14
C TRP A 86 -0.60 -14.14 -2.87
N ALA A 87 -1.20 -13.56 -1.83
CA ALA A 87 -1.73 -14.33 -0.72
C ALA A 87 -2.77 -15.35 -1.22
N SER A 88 -2.88 -16.48 -0.53
CA SER A 88 -3.86 -17.50 -0.91
C SER A 88 -5.28 -16.93 -0.86
N ASP A 89 -6.16 -17.42 -1.72
CA ASP A 89 -7.55 -16.94 -1.80
C ASP A 89 -8.24 -16.95 -0.44
N LYS A 90 -8.01 -18.00 0.36
CA LYS A 90 -8.52 -18.11 1.72
C LYS A 90 -8.08 -16.96 2.62
N GLU A 91 -6.81 -16.54 2.56
CA GLU A 91 -6.32 -15.43 3.39
C GLU A 91 -6.94 -14.10 2.94
N ILE A 92 -7.09 -13.89 1.64
CA ILE A 92 -7.73 -12.68 1.08
C ILE A 92 -9.21 -12.63 1.46
N GLU A 93 -9.94 -13.74 1.30
CA GLU A 93 -11.35 -13.87 1.66
C GLU A 93 -11.56 -13.64 3.15
N LEU A 94 -10.74 -14.23 4.02
CA LEU A 94 -10.86 -14.05 5.47
C LEU A 94 -10.61 -12.60 5.88
N GLY A 95 -9.62 -11.93 5.29
CA GLY A 95 -9.40 -10.49 5.54
C GLY A 95 -10.59 -9.65 5.08
N HIS A 96 -11.09 -9.91 3.87
CA HIS A 96 -12.18 -9.12 3.29
C HIS A 96 -13.56 -9.37 3.94
N ALA A 97 -13.85 -10.61 4.34
CA ALA A 97 -15.15 -10.99 4.90
C ALA A 97 -15.50 -10.20 6.18
N ILE A 98 -14.49 -9.68 6.87
CA ILE A 98 -14.64 -8.95 8.12
C ILE A 98 -14.75 -7.45 7.88
N THR A 99 -14.16 -6.92 6.80
CA THR A 99 -14.07 -5.48 6.56
C THR A 99 -13.74 -5.11 5.12
N GLU A 100 -14.27 -3.97 4.67
CA GLU A 100 -13.95 -3.35 3.38
C GLU A 100 -12.62 -2.57 3.42
N GLN A 101 -11.99 -2.43 4.59
CA GLN A 101 -10.75 -1.66 4.80
C GLN A 101 -9.48 -2.40 4.38
N VAL A 102 -9.60 -3.66 3.97
CA VAL A 102 -8.46 -4.41 3.42
C VAL A 102 -8.13 -3.89 2.02
N MET A 103 -6.86 -3.78 1.71
CA MET A 103 -6.38 -3.43 0.37
C MET A 103 -5.53 -4.56 -0.20
N LEU A 104 -5.72 -4.92 -1.46
CA LEU A 104 -4.78 -5.77 -2.18
C LEU A 104 -3.53 -4.94 -2.50
N ARG A 105 -2.33 -5.50 -2.29
CA ARG A 105 -1.06 -4.83 -2.61
C ARG A 105 -0.22 -5.65 -3.56
N GLU A 106 0.13 -5.05 -4.69
CA GLU A 106 1.10 -5.57 -5.66
C GLU A 106 2.38 -4.74 -5.55
N ARG A 107 3.45 -5.37 -5.08
CA ARG A 107 4.80 -4.78 -5.10
C ARG A 107 5.54 -5.33 -6.30
N LEU A 108 5.65 -4.51 -7.34
CA LEU A 108 6.16 -4.93 -8.63
C LEU A 108 7.54 -5.59 -8.50
N PRO A 109 7.78 -6.73 -9.16
CA PRO A 109 9.12 -7.34 -9.21
C PRO A 109 10.15 -6.39 -9.81
N GLU A 110 11.45 -6.55 -9.53
CA GLU A 110 12.46 -5.63 -10.08
C GLU A 110 12.55 -5.66 -11.60
N ASP A 111 12.38 -6.83 -12.21
CA ASP A 111 12.57 -7.04 -13.65
C ASP A 111 11.31 -7.62 -14.30
N PHE A 112 10.14 -7.10 -13.90
CA PHE A 112 8.89 -7.48 -14.54
C PHE A 112 8.82 -6.96 -15.98
N ASN A 113 8.01 -7.60 -16.81
CA ASN A 113 7.81 -7.24 -18.20
C ASN A 113 6.33 -7.41 -18.60
N MET A 114 6.03 -7.25 -19.89
CA MET A 114 4.66 -7.36 -20.37
C MET A 114 4.04 -8.74 -20.12
N HIS A 115 4.81 -9.83 -20.20
CA HIS A 115 4.32 -11.19 -19.95
C HIS A 115 3.88 -11.37 -18.50
N TYR A 116 4.66 -10.86 -17.54
CA TYR A 116 4.24 -10.86 -16.14
C TYR A 116 2.88 -10.16 -15.96
N LEU A 117 2.68 -9.03 -16.64
CA LEU A 117 1.40 -8.32 -16.57
C LEU A 117 0.24 -9.12 -17.18
N THR A 118 0.41 -9.64 -18.40
CA THR A 118 -0.69 -10.27 -19.14
C THR A 118 -0.99 -11.69 -18.68
N ASP A 119 0.02 -12.42 -18.23
CA ASP A 119 -0.05 -13.86 -17.99
C ASP A 119 -0.20 -14.16 -16.49
N GLU A 120 0.22 -13.24 -15.62
CA GLU A 120 0.19 -13.42 -14.17
C GLU A 120 -0.69 -12.37 -13.48
N LEU A 121 -0.28 -11.10 -13.47
CA LEU A 121 -0.91 -10.07 -12.64
C LEU A 121 -2.36 -9.77 -13.07
N PHE A 122 -2.61 -9.52 -14.35
CA PHE A 122 -3.97 -9.19 -14.82
C PHE A 122 -4.94 -10.37 -14.64
N PRO A 123 -4.58 -11.63 -14.96
CA PRO A 123 -5.40 -12.79 -14.61
C PRO A 123 -5.66 -12.89 -13.10
N ARG A 124 -4.64 -12.66 -12.26
CA ARG A 124 -4.79 -12.67 -10.80
C ARG A 124 -5.80 -11.64 -10.33
N LEU A 125 -5.69 -10.39 -10.78
CA LEU A 125 -6.63 -9.32 -10.44
C LEU A 125 -8.05 -9.61 -10.96
N GLN A 126 -8.17 -10.16 -12.17
CA GLN A 126 -9.46 -10.54 -12.75
C GLN A 126 -10.15 -11.66 -11.96
N HIS A 127 -9.40 -12.57 -11.35
CA HIS A 127 -9.90 -13.56 -10.41
C HIS A 127 -10.31 -12.91 -9.09
N LEU A 128 -9.42 -12.11 -8.51
CA LEU A 128 -9.63 -11.48 -7.20
C LEU A 128 -10.79 -10.49 -7.16
N ARG A 129 -11.19 -9.88 -8.28
CA ARG A 129 -12.36 -8.97 -8.33
C ARG A 129 -13.67 -9.61 -7.85
N LYS A 130 -13.75 -10.95 -7.81
CA LYS A 130 -14.92 -11.70 -7.37
C LYS A 130 -14.84 -12.19 -5.92
N LEU A 131 -13.66 -12.14 -5.31
CA LEU A 131 -13.36 -12.78 -4.01
C LEU A 131 -12.86 -11.82 -2.96
N GLY A 132 -12.12 -10.79 -3.40
CA GLY A 132 -11.30 -9.98 -2.53
C GLY A 132 -11.75 -8.53 -2.44
N PRO A 133 -10.93 -7.73 -1.73
CA PRO A 133 -11.17 -6.31 -1.56
C PRO A 133 -11.21 -5.54 -2.88
N ARG A 134 -11.94 -4.43 -2.88
CA ARG A 134 -12.07 -3.53 -4.04
C ARG A 134 -10.92 -2.54 -4.19
N SER A 135 -10.12 -2.33 -3.16
CA SER A 135 -8.98 -1.42 -3.22
C SER A 135 -7.70 -2.17 -3.61
N VAL A 136 -6.97 -1.63 -4.60
CA VAL A 136 -5.69 -2.18 -5.05
C VAL A 136 -4.60 -1.10 -4.99
N LEU A 137 -3.50 -1.43 -4.33
CA LEU A 137 -2.28 -0.63 -4.28
C LEU A 137 -1.20 -1.24 -5.18
N ILE A 138 -0.71 -0.47 -6.14
CA ILE A 138 0.51 -0.80 -6.90
C ILE A 138 1.69 -0.03 -6.32
N VAL A 139 2.73 -0.76 -5.91
CA VAL A 139 3.99 -0.22 -5.39
C VAL A 139 5.10 -0.44 -6.40
N GLY A 140 5.66 0.65 -6.93
CA GLY A 140 6.81 0.61 -7.83
C GLY A 140 8.12 0.35 -7.07
N ARG A 141 9.10 -0.23 -7.77
CA ARG A 141 10.48 -0.40 -7.29
C ARG A 141 11.48 0.48 -8.03
N LYS A 142 11.14 0.91 -9.24
CA LYS A 142 11.95 1.74 -10.11
C LYS A 142 11.09 2.84 -10.71
N LYS A 143 11.78 3.92 -11.11
CA LYS A 143 11.17 5.04 -11.84
C LYS A 143 10.43 4.55 -13.09
N GLY A 144 9.16 4.92 -13.22
CA GLY A 144 8.30 4.62 -14.36
C GLY A 144 7.50 3.33 -14.25
N ASP A 145 7.79 2.45 -13.28
CA ASP A 145 7.11 1.15 -13.12
C ASP A 145 5.59 1.30 -13.02
N VAL A 146 5.15 2.15 -12.09
CA VAL A 146 3.73 2.36 -11.79
C VAL A 146 2.98 2.89 -13.00
N GLY A 147 3.58 3.84 -13.73
CA GLY A 147 2.98 4.39 -14.95
C GLY A 147 2.92 3.34 -16.05
N TYR A 148 3.99 2.55 -16.21
CA TYR A 148 4.04 1.48 -17.20
C TYR A 148 2.91 0.45 -16.99
N VAL A 149 2.70 0.03 -15.75
CA VAL A 149 1.65 -0.94 -15.38
C VAL A 149 0.28 -0.33 -15.52
N HIS A 150 0.02 0.80 -14.84
CA HIS A 150 -1.30 1.40 -14.78
C HIS A 150 -1.87 1.73 -16.16
N ASP A 151 -1.05 2.28 -17.06
CA ASP A 151 -1.46 2.62 -18.43
C ASP A 151 -1.77 1.41 -19.33
N ARG A 152 -1.42 0.20 -18.88
CA ARG A 152 -1.63 -1.07 -19.60
C ARG A 152 -2.71 -1.95 -18.98
N ILE A 153 -3.26 -1.56 -17.83
CA ILE A 153 -4.35 -2.30 -17.19
C ILE A 153 -5.55 -2.32 -18.16
N PRO A 154 -6.10 -3.50 -18.48
CA PRO A 154 -7.33 -3.61 -19.27
C PRO A 154 -8.46 -2.80 -18.63
N ARG A 155 -9.26 -2.11 -19.44
CA ARG A 155 -10.33 -1.21 -18.95
C ARG A 155 -11.29 -1.89 -17.97
N GLU A 156 -11.56 -3.17 -18.18
CA GLU A 156 -12.44 -3.99 -17.34
C GLU A 156 -11.89 -4.14 -15.92
N ILE A 157 -10.59 -4.45 -15.81
CA ILE A 157 -9.88 -4.56 -14.53
C ILE A 157 -9.77 -3.18 -13.90
N LEU A 158 -9.40 -2.17 -14.68
CA LEU A 158 -9.26 -0.80 -14.20
C LEU A 158 -10.56 -0.27 -13.60
N ALA A 159 -11.71 -0.59 -14.19
CA ALA A 159 -13.02 -0.17 -13.69
C ALA A 159 -13.55 -0.99 -12.49
N SER A 160 -12.90 -2.11 -12.16
CA SER A 160 -13.36 -3.02 -11.09
C SER A 160 -12.80 -2.69 -9.70
N PHE A 161 -11.81 -1.80 -9.63
CA PHE A 161 -11.08 -1.52 -8.39
C PHE A 161 -10.91 -0.02 -8.13
N ASP A 162 -10.74 0.31 -6.85
CA ASP A 162 -10.32 1.60 -6.35
C ASP A 162 -8.78 1.64 -6.31
N TRP A 163 -8.16 2.36 -7.24
CA TRP A 163 -6.71 2.30 -7.42
C TRP A 163 -5.96 3.26 -6.53
N TRP A 164 -4.87 2.75 -5.95
CA TRP A 164 -3.87 3.49 -5.21
C TRP A 164 -2.50 3.23 -5.82
N LEU A 165 -1.71 4.29 -5.94
CA LEU A 165 -0.42 4.23 -6.61
C LEU A 165 0.69 4.77 -5.71
N ALA A 166 1.75 3.98 -5.54
CA ALA A 166 2.97 4.35 -4.84
C ALA A 166 4.19 4.32 -5.81
N PRO A 167 4.42 5.40 -6.58
CA PRO A 167 5.61 5.51 -7.42
C PRO A 167 6.90 5.51 -6.61
N ASP A 168 7.97 4.97 -7.19
CA ASP A 168 9.30 4.98 -6.58
C ASP A 168 9.91 6.40 -6.56
N GLU A 169 9.58 7.22 -7.56
CA GLU A 169 10.02 8.61 -7.67
C GLU A 169 9.50 9.51 -6.53
N GLY A 170 8.50 9.01 -5.80
CA GLY A 170 7.94 9.67 -4.63
C GLY A 170 7.06 10.89 -4.96
N ASN A 171 6.69 11.10 -6.21
CA ASN A 171 5.79 12.16 -6.65
C ASN A 171 4.69 11.61 -7.55
N GLU A 172 3.64 12.38 -7.79
CA GLU A 172 2.65 12.04 -8.82
C GLU A 172 3.33 11.93 -10.19
N ILE A 173 2.92 10.94 -10.97
CA ILE A 173 3.39 10.72 -12.34
C ILE A 173 2.27 10.97 -13.35
N PRO A 174 2.59 11.39 -14.58
CA PRO A 174 1.59 11.49 -15.64
C PRO A 174 1.07 10.09 -16.01
N LEU A 175 -0.26 9.96 -16.13
CA LEU A 175 -0.93 8.73 -16.54
C LEU A 175 -1.83 9.02 -17.74
N LYS A 176 -1.99 8.04 -18.64
CA LYS A 176 -2.92 8.16 -19.78
C LYS A 176 -4.37 8.16 -19.33
N ASN A 177 -4.69 7.44 -18.27
CA ASN A 177 -6.02 7.42 -17.67
C ASN A 177 -5.91 7.66 -16.16
N ARG A 178 -6.56 8.69 -15.64
CA ARG A 178 -6.61 8.98 -14.19
C ARG A 178 -8.00 8.77 -13.59
N SER A 179 -9.01 8.42 -14.39
CA SER A 179 -10.40 8.43 -13.93
C SER A 179 -10.71 7.39 -12.86
N ALA A 180 -9.96 6.28 -12.84
CA ALA A 180 -10.10 5.22 -11.85
C ALA A 180 -9.18 5.39 -10.62
N LEU A 181 -8.39 6.47 -10.59
CA LEU A 181 -7.42 6.68 -9.53
C LEU A 181 -8.08 7.26 -8.28
N THR A 182 -7.98 6.55 -7.16
CA THR A 182 -8.51 6.98 -5.86
C THR A 182 -7.51 7.88 -5.13
N GLY A 183 -6.24 7.49 -5.11
CA GLY A 183 -5.21 8.28 -4.45
C GLY A 183 -3.77 7.89 -4.72
N TRP A 184 -2.88 8.75 -4.24
CA TRP A 184 -1.43 8.62 -4.35
C TRP A 184 -0.80 8.37 -2.99
N ILE A 185 0.31 7.63 -3.01
CA ILE A 185 1.17 7.36 -1.87
C ILE A 185 2.57 7.87 -2.23
N LEU A 186 2.95 9.02 -1.69
CA LEU A 186 4.08 9.83 -2.14
C LEU A 186 5.16 9.99 -1.06
N ASP A 187 6.34 10.49 -1.41
CA ASP A 187 7.47 10.67 -0.49
C ASP A 187 7.06 11.44 0.76
N GLY A 188 6.96 10.73 1.89
CA GLY A 188 6.48 11.30 3.13
C GLY A 188 7.39 12.38 3.68
N SER A 189 8.72 12.25 3.51
CA SER A 189 9.69 13.24 3.99
C SER A 189 9.46 14.60 3.35
N ARG A 190 9.19 14.64 2.05
CA ARG A 190 8.88 15.88 1.33
C ARG A 190 7.56 16.48 1.78
N MET A 191 6.56 15.63 2.05
CA MET A 191 5.22 16.07 2.44
C MET A 191 5.18 16.68 3.85
N VAL A 192 5.94 16.12 4.79
CA VAL A 192 5.98 16.61 6.18
C VAL A 192 7.01 17.73 6.40
N GLY A 193 7.71 18.17 5.34
CA GLY A 193 8.71 19.23 5.40
C GLY A 193 10.07 18.81 5.95
N GLY A 194 10.47 17.55 5.74
CA GLY A 194 11.84 17.09 5.96
C GLY A 194 12.81 17.77 4.99
N VAL A 195 13.92 18.29 5.53
CA VAL A 195 15.01 18.86 4.72
C VAL A 195 15.79 17.72 4.07
N ARG A 196 16.23 17.91 2.82
CA ARG A 196 17.06 16.96 2.07
C ARG A 196 18.41 16.70 2.73
#